data_AF-A0A818NLH3-F1
#
_entry.id   AF-A0A818NLH3-F1
#
_cell.length_a   1.000
_cell.length_b   1.000
_cell.length_c   1.000
_cell.angle_alpha   90.00
_cell.angle_beta   90.00
_cell.angle_gamma   90.00
#
_symmetry.space_group_name_H-M   'P 1'
#
loop_
_entity.id
_entity.type
_entity.pdbx_description
1 polymer ?
#
loop_
_entity_poly.entity_id
_entity_poly.type
_entity_poly.pdbx_seq_one_letter_code
_entity_poly.pdbx_strand_id
1 'polypeptide(L)'
;MSPLIQLRRRQRNRLLIGIFIAIIIIIICTHLFSQQSSSSSPVDYQSHDLHYAVPTVRAISIINASTKVTITTTTTMTDPVVTTKSTTAATPDFPVVRRPVEKRRFISTAVESLIEEIKKNIKNKELAWLFENCFPNTLDTTVDFDVKAASEKHPDTYVITGDIDAMWLRDSSAQVNPYLPLMRNDPKLRQLIEGVLLRQCMFVQRDPYANAHYKDTSRTSEWKQMDLTEMRPGVHERKWELDSLCYVLRLMHSYWNEVDHDLTFFRENEQTFKTTIRIILQTMKEQQRFNGSGPYTYQRQGHPTDPRGRHSKPNGLIHTFFRPSDDLQLYPYLIPSQFFAHHTLNLLLELVKKLEWTADFNNDILSLTSVLHDILFNDKMTNNSETSITVSHAKYGFIYSYETDGLGHTNLMDDSNIPSLLSLPYLCPNDIPKNHSVYQNTRKFVLSTDNPWFFKGAALEGNGGPHVGPSMAWPLAIIMRGLTTNDDEEIRSCIKMLQKSHANTGFMHESIDVNNPKHFTRSWFAWANSLFGEFIWKIYREKPHLLN
;
A
#
# COMPACT_ATOMS: atom_id res chain seq x y z
N MET A 1 32.58 59.40 -20.86
CA MET A 1 32.34 58.34 -21.88
C MET A 1 30.85 57.99 -21.87
N SER A 2 30.16 58.10 -23.02
CA SER A 2 28.70 57.89 -23.12
C SER A 2 28.27 56.47 -22.65
N PRO A 3 27.11 56.32 -21.98
CA PRO A 3 26.54 55.03 -21.55
C PRO A 3 26.45 53.98 -22.67
N LEU A 4 26.29 54.41 -23.92
CA LEU A 4 26.27 53.52 -25.09
C LEU A 4 27.61 52.79 -25.32
N ILE A 5 28.73 53.39 -24.95
CA ILE A 5 30.07 52.80 -25.15
C ILE A 5 30.32 51.69 -24.11
N GLN A 6 29.82 51.84 -22.89
CA GLN A 6 29.91 50.80 -21.85
C GLN A 6 29.04 49.59 -22.18
N LEU A 7 27.85 49.79 -22.75
CA LEU A 7 26.96 48.71 -23.17
C LEU A 7 27.57 47.88 -24.31
N ARG A 8 28.15 48.54 -25.32
CA ARG A 8 28.85 47.87 -26.43
C ARG A 8 30.09 47.10 -25.95
N ARG A 9 30.85 47.61 -24.97
CA ARG A 9 31.96 46.86 -24.36
C ARG A 9 31.49 45.63 -23.60
N ARG A 10 30.39 45.71 -22.84
CA ARG A 10 29.83 44.55 -22.12
C ARG A 10 29.31 43.46 -23.06
N GLN A 11 28.66 43.84 -24.17
CA GLN A 11 28.21 42.88 -25.18
C GLN A 11 29.40 42.23 -25.90
N ARG A 12 30.44 42.99 -26.25
CA ARG A 12 31.64 42.43 -26.87
C ARG A 12 32.39 41.46 -25.95
N ASN A 13 32.47 41.76 -24.65
CA ASN A 13 33.09 40.87 -23.68
C ASN A 13 32.29 39.58 -23.47
N ARG A 14 30.95 39.64 -23.47
CA ARG A 14 30.10 38.44 -23.41
C ARG A 14 30.26 37.55 -24.64
N LEU A 15 30.38 38.15 -25.83
CA LEU A 15 30.61 37.41 -27.07
C LEU A 15 31.98 36.72 -27.07
N LEU A 16 33.03 37.42 -26.61
CA LEU A 16 34.38 36.84 -26.51
C LEU A 16 34.46 35.70 -25.50
N ILE A 17 33.76 35.81 -24.35
CA ILE A 17 33.66 34.73 -23.36
C ILE A 17 32.92 33.52 -23.96
N GLY A 18 31.83 33.74 -24.70
CA GLY A 18 31.10 32.67 -25.38
C GLY A 18 31.96 31.92 -26.41
N ILE A 19 32.75 32.64 -27.21
CA ILE A 19 33.68 32.04 -28.18
C ILE A 19 34.76 31.23 -27.46
N PHE A 20 35.30 31.74 -26.35
CA PHE A 20 36.32 31.04 -25.58
C PHE A 20 35.81 29.73 -24.96
N ILE A 21 34.59 29.74 -24.42
CA ILE A 21 33.92 28.54 -23.89
C ILE A 21 33.69 27.50 -25.01
N ALA A 22 33.24 27.94 -26.18
CA ALA A 22 33.02 27.04 -27.32
C ALA A 22 34.33 26.36 -27.79
N ILE A 23 35.44 27.10 -27.81
CA ILE A 23 36.77 26.55 -28.16
C ILE A 23 37.21 25.50 -27.12
N ILE A 24 36.99 25.75 -25.82
CA ILE A 24 37.32 24.78 -24.76
C ILE A 24 36.50 23.49 -24.93
N ILE A 25 35.20 23.61 -25.22
CA ILE A 25 34.33 22.44 -25.44
C ILE A 25 34.82 21.62 -26.64
N ILE A 26 35.19 22.26 -27.75
CA ILE A 26 35.71 21.57 -28.94
C ILE A 26 37.02 20.83 -28.61
N ILE A 27 37.91 21.44 -27.83
CA ILE A 27 39.18 20.81 -27.41
C ILE A 27 38.91 19.59 -26.51
N ILE A 28 37.97 19.69 -25.57
CA ILE A 28 37.60 18.57 -24.69
C ILE A 28 36.98 17.42 -25.51
N CYS A 29 36.07 17.73 -26.44
CA CYS A 29 35.45 16.71 -27.29
C CYS A 29 36.45 16.02 -28.21
N THR A 30 37.42 16.75 -28.77
CA THR A 30 38.47 16.14 -29.60
C THR A 30 39.44 15.26 -28.79
N HIS A 31 39.71 15.60 -27.52
CA HIS A 31 40.51 14.76 -26.63
C HIS A 31 39.80 13.50 -26.17
N LEU A 32 38.48 13.57 -25.91
CA LEU A 32 37.67 12.40 -25.56
C LEU A 32 37.53 11.42 -26.73
N PHE A 33 37.38 11.94 -27.96
CA PHE A 33 37.31 11.09 -29.16
C PHE A 33 38.63 10.38 -29.49
N SER A 34 39.79 10.98 -29.16
CA SER A 34 41.08 10.33 -29.41
C SER A 34 41.44 9.24 -28.40
N GLN A 35 40.74 9.14 -27.26
CA GLN A 35 40.97 8.08 -26.27
C GLN A 35 40.12 6.83 -26.51
N GLN A 36 39.06 6.93 -27.31
CA GLN A 36 38.15 5.81 -27.57
C GLN A 36 38.59 4.87 -28.71
N SER A 37 39.65 5.20 -29.46
CA SER A 37 40.10 4.41 -30.62
C SER A 37 41.24 3.41 -30.35
N SER A 38 41.51 3.07 -29.09
CA SER A 38 42.57 2.11 -28.74
C SER A 38 42.17 1.21 -27.57
N SER A 39 41.34 0.21 -27.84
CA SER A 39 41.32 -1.10 -27.16
C SER A 39 40.24 -1.99 -27.76
N SER A 40 40.60 -2.76 -28.79
CA SER A 40 39.82 -3.87 -29.29
C SER A 40 40.63 -5.16 -29.14
N SER A 41 40.14 -6.06 -28.29
CA SER A 41 40.51 -7.48 -28.29
C SER A 41 39.23 -8.30 -28.17
N PRO A 42 38.97 -9.29 -29.05
CA PRO A 42 37.77 -10.10 -28.99
C PRO A 42 37.95 -11.23 -27.96
N VAL A 43 36.93 -11.48 -27.13
CA VAL A 43 36.85 -12.65 -26.26
C VAL A 43 35.74 -13.56 -26.78
N ASP A 44 36.13 -14.81 -27.05
CA ASP A 44 35.31 -15.93 -27.48
C ASP A 44 34.13 -16.19 -26.54
N TYR A 45 32.93 -16.33 -27.10
CA TYR A 45 31.74 -16.85 -26.40
C TYR A 45 31.62 -18.35 -26.67
N GLN A 46 31.98 -19.18 -25.70
CA GLN A 46 31.54 -20.58 -25.67
C GLN A 46 30.17 -20.66 -24.98
N SER A 47 29.20 -21.20 -25.71
CA SER A 47 27.85 -21.53 -25.24
C SER A 47 27.88 -22.75 -24.32
N HIS A 48 27.49 -22.57 -23.06
CA HIS A 48 27.08 -23.67 -22.19
C HIS A 48 25.58 -23.56 -21.89
N ASP A 49 24.83 -24.50 -22.44
CA ASP A 49 23.44 -24.78 -22.11
C ASP A 49 23.33 -25.17 -20.62
N LEU A 50 22.63 -24.36 -19.84
CA LEU A 50 22.22 -24.69 -18.49
C LEU A 50 20.69 -24.83 -18.45
N HIS A 51 20.25 -26.08 -18.43
CA HIS A 51 18.89 -26.46 -18.07
C HIS A 51 18.58 -26.00 -16.64
N TYR A 52 17.63 -25.07 -16.48
CA TYR A 52 17.06 -24.73 -15.19
C TYR A 52 16.12 -25.85 -14.72
N ALA A 53 16.54 -26.58 -13.68
CA ALA A 53 15.66 -27.46 -12.91
C ALA A 53 14.95 -26.64 -11.81
N VAL A 54 13.62 -26.67 -11.83
CA VAL A 54 12.75 -26.10 -10.79
C VAL A 54 12.65 -27.07 -9.62
N PRO A 55 13.03 -26.71 -8.37
CA PRO A 55 12.78 -27.56 -7.22
C PRO A 55 11.34 -27.43 -6.76
N THR A 56 10.57 -28.50 -6.89
CA THR A 56 9.28 -28.69 -6.21
C THR A 56 9.45 -28.67 -4.69
N VAL A 57 8.82 -27.72 -4.02
CA VAL A 57 8.65 -27.72 -2.55
C VAL A 57 7.61 -28.78 -2.18
N ARG A 58 8.03 -29.82 -1.45
CA ARG A 58 7.12 -30.81 -0.86
C ARG A 58 6.47 -30.21 0.39
N ALA A 59 5.16 -29.97 0.33
CA ALA A 59 4.34 -29.74 1.51
C ALA A 59 4.24 -31.04 2.33
N ILE A 60 4.68 -31.01 3.58
CA ILE A 60 4.47 -32.10 4.54
C ILE A 60 3.09 -31.91 5.15
N SER A 61 2.12 -32.72 4.71
CA SER A 61 0.79 -32.81 5.33
C SER A 61 0.87 -33.67 6.60
N ILE A 62 0.62 -33.08 7.77
CA ILE A 62 0.35 -33.84 8.99
C ILE A 62 -1.12 -34.27 8.96
N ILE A 63 -1.37 -35.52 8.63
CA ILE A 63 -2.70 -36.15 8.67
C ILE A 63 -2.90 -36.72 10.09
N ASN A 64 -3.81 -36.14 10.86
CA ASN A 64 -4.30 -36.77 12.09
C ASN A 64 -5.42 -37.75 11.74
N ALA A 65 -5.19 -39.03 12.03
CA ALA A 65 -6.13 -40.12 11.83
C ALA A 65 -7.31 -40.02 12.82
N SER A 66 -8.54 -40.11 12.29
CA SER A 66 -9.78 -40.14 13.06
C SER A 66 -10.16 -41.58 13.40
N THR A 67 -10.24 -41.90 14.68
CA THR A 67 -10.73 -43.20 15.18
C THR A 67 -12.26 -43.24 15.11
N LYS A 68 -12.82 -44.17 14.34
CA LYS A 68 -14.26 -44.47 14.32
C LYS A 68 -14.66 -45.22 15.59
N VAL A 69 -15.61 -44.70 16.34
CA VAL A 69 -16.34 -45.44 17.38
C VAL A 69 -17.76 -45.69 16.87
N THR A 70 -18.09 -46.96 16.69
CA THR A 70 -19.44 -47.45 16.35
C THR A 70 -20.26 -47.55 17.64
N ILE A 71 -21.44 -46.91 17.69
CA ILE A 71 -22.40 -47.10 18.79
C ILE A 71 -23.64 -47.79 18.22
N THR A 72 -23.90 -48.99 18.74
CA THR A 72 -25.07 -49.84 18.48
C THR A 72 -26.25 -49.39 19.32
N THR A 73 -27.44 -49.38 18.72
CA THR A 73 -28.73 -48.94 19.30
C THR A 73 -29.47 -50.09 20.00
N THR A 74 -29.97 -49.88 21.23
CA THR A 74 -31.29 -50.30 21.79
C THR A 74 -31.31 -49.87 23.27
N THR A 75 -32.35 -49.29 23.89
CA THR A 75 -33.71 -49.81 24.12
C THR A 75 -34.61 -48.68 24.66
N THR A 76 -35.90 -48.80 24.40
CA THR A 76 -37.05 -47.97 24.83
C THR A 76 -37.34 -47.99 26.33
N MET A 77 -37.72 -46.84 26.92
CA MET A 77 -38.72 -46.73 27.99
C MET A 77 -39.45 -45.39 27.87
N THR A 78 -40.77 -45.46 27.95
CA THR A 78 -41.77 -44.36 27.89
C THR A 78 -41.98 -43.75 29.28
N ASP A 79 -42.13 -42.41 29.37
CA ASP A 79 -42.98 -41.68 30.35
C ASP A 79 -42.84 -40.14 30.18
N PRO A 80 -43.74 -39.31 30.75
CA PRO A 80 -44.85 -38.66 30.08
C PRO A 80 -44.54 -37.23 29.56
N VAL A 81 -45.39 -36.79 28.63
CA VAL A 81 -45.34 -35.49 27.95
C VAL A 81 -45.55 -34.34 28.94
N VAL A 82 -44.49 -33.59 29.21
CA VAL A 82 -44.58 -32.19 29.66
C VAL A 82 -44.56 -31.33 28.40
N THR A 83 -45.71 -30.75 28.04
CA THR A 83 -45.80 -29.72 27.01
C THR A 83 -45.13 -28.44 27.49
N THR A 84 -43.80 -28.37 27.39
CA THR A 84 -43.11 -27.09 27.28
C THR A 84 -43.36 -26.57 25.86
N LYS A 85 -43.95 -25.38 25.74
CA LYS A 85 -43.96 -24.63 24.48
C LYS A 85 -42.51 -24.38 24.11
N SER A 86 -41.95 -25.24 23.27
CA SER A 86 -40.70 -24.99 22.56
C SER A 86 -40.95 -23.81 21.63
N THR A 87 -40.56 -22.62 22.06
CA THR A 87 -40.21 -21.56 21.13
C THR A 87 -38.99 -22.06 20.39
N THR A 88 -39.21 -22.70 19.25
CA THR A 88 -38.16 -23.00 18.28
C THR A 88 -37.55 -21.66 17.89
N ALA A 89 -36.47 -21.26 18.55
CA ALA A 89 -35.64 -20.16 18.08
C ALA A 89 -35.22 -20.52 16.66
N ALA A 90 -35.64 -19.72 15.69
CA ALA A 90 -35.25 -19.92 14.30
C ALA A 90 -33.73 -20.00 14.25
N THR A 91 -33.21 -21.05 13.62
CA THR A 91 -31.77 -21.15 13.36
C THR A 91 -31.37 -19.93 12.53
N PRO A 92 -30.37 -19.14 12.96
CA PRO A 92 -29.99 -17.95 12.22
C PRO A 92 -29.52 -18.34 10.81
N ASP A 93 -29.90 -17.55 9.81
CA ASP A 93 -29.58 -17.79 8.39
C ASP A 93 -28.06 -17.87 8.14
N PHE A 94 -27.25 -17.24 9.02
CA PHE A 94 -25.79 -17.22 8.98
C PHE A 94 -25.18 -17.45 10.37
N PRO A 95 -23.98 -18.07 10.46
CA PRO A 95 -23.31 -18.31 11.74
C PRO A 95 -22.78 -17.02 12.38
N VAL A 96 -22.75 -16.98 13.72
CA VAL A 96 -22.08 -15.90 14.46
C VAL A 96 -20.58 -16.17 14.44
N VAL A 97 -19.83 -15.39 13.64
CA VAL A 97 -18.37 -15.53 13.46
C VAL A 97 -17.59 -14.34 14.01
N ARG A 98 -18.26 -13.20 14.22
CA ARG A 98 -17.68 -12.05 14.92
C ARG A 98 -17.33 -12.41 16.37
N ARG A 99 -16.22 -11.86 16.87
CA ARG A 99 -15.74 -12.13 18.23
C ARG A 99 -16.81 -11.75 19.28
N PRO A 100 -17.07 -12.60 20.30
CA PRO A 100 -17.97 -12.26 21.40
C PRO A 100 -17.60 -10.93 22.04
N VAL A 101 -18.60 -10.15 22.46
CA VAL A 101 -18.43 -8.76 22.93
C VAL A 101 -17.36 -8.66 24.01
N GLU A 102 -17.37 -9.58 24.97
CA GLU A 102 -16.45 -9.63 26.11
C GLU A 102 -15.01 -9.99 25.73
N LYS A 103 -14.76 -10.44 24.49
CA LYS A 103 -13.43 -10.74 23.97
C LYS A 103 -12.93 -9.71 22.96
N ARG A 104 -13.75 -8.74 22.53
CA ARG A 104 -13.34 -7.71 21.57
C ARG A 104 -12.27 -6.81 22.20
N ARG A 105 -11.23 -6.46 21.43
CA ARG A 105 -10.13 -5.65 21.95
C ARG A 105 -10.49 -4.18 22.15
N PHE A 106 -11.39 -3.65 21.32
CA PHE A 106 -11.93 -2.30 21.45
C PHE A 106 -13.38 -2.25 20.96
N ILE A 107 -14.21 -1.41 21.57
CA ILE A 107 -15.61 -1.23 21.19
C ILE A 107 -15.85 0.27 20.97
N SER A 108 -16.28 0.63 19.77
CA SER A 108 -16.72 1.98 19.40
C SER A 108 -18.23 2.01 19.28
N THR A 109 -18.88 2.94 20.00
CA THR A 109 -20.33 3.12 19.95
C THR A 109 -20.79 3.55 18.56
N ALA A 110 -20.01 4.42 17.90
CA ALA A 110 -20.32 4.88 16.54
C ALA A 110 -20.24 3.73 15.53
N VAL A 111 -19.24 2.84 15.66
CA VAL A 111 -19.11 1.66 14.79
C VAL A 111 -20.26 0.67 15.00
N GLU A 112 -20.62 0.34 16.24
CA GLU A 112 -21.77 -0.55 16.50
C GLU A 112 -23.07 0.05 15.99
N SER A 113 -23.26 1.36 16.14
CA SER A 113 -24.46 2.06 15.64
C SER A 113 -24.56 2.00 14.12
N LEU A 114 -23.43 2.19 13.42
CA LEU A 114 -23.38 2.08 11.97
C LEU A 114 -23.67 0.65 11.48
N ILE A 115 -23.15 -0.36 12.19
CA ILE A 115 -23.42 -1.77 11.88
C ILE A 115 -24.92 -2.06 11.95
N GLU A 116 -25.59 -1.65 13.03
CA GLU A 116 -27.03 -1.84 13.19
C GLU A 116 -27.84 -1.05 12.15
N GLU A 117 -27.41 0.17 11.81
CA GLU A 117 -28.02 0.95 10.73
C GLU A 117 -27.94 0.21 9.39
N ILE A 118 -26.75 -0.27 9.02
CA ILE A 118 -26.54 -0.95 7.74
C ILE A 118 -27.31 -2.26 7.67
N LYS A 119 -27.28 -3.08 8.74
CA LYS A 119 -28.04 -4.34 8.82
C LYS A 119 -29.54 -4.13 8.67
N LYS A 120 -30.08 -3.03 9.20
CA LYS A 120 -31.50 -2.69 9.09
C LYS A 120 -31.90 -2.29 7.67
N ASN A 121 -31.00 -1.66 6.91
CA ASN A 121 -31.32 -1.04 5.63
C ASN A 121 -30.87 -1.84 4.39
N ILE A 122 -29.94 -2.79 4.52
CA ILE A 122 -29.54 -3.70 3.44
C ILE A 122 -30.46 -4.95 3.43
N LYS A 123 -31.17 -5.18 2.32
CA LYS A 123 -32.04 -6.38 2.17
C LYS A 123 -31.25 -7.67 1.94
N ASN A 124 -30.07 -7.58 1.34
CA ASN A 124 -29.19 -8.71 1.14
C ASN A 124 -28.59 -9.15 2.49
N LYS A 125 -29.21 -10.15 3.12
CA LYS A 125 -28.83 -10.64 4.45
C LYS A 125 -27.38 -11.13 4.53
N GLU A 126 -26.87 -11.78 3.47
CA GLU A 126 -25.48 -12.24 3.42
C GLU A 126 -24.52 -11.05 3.41
N LEU A 127 -24.84 -10.00 2.63
CA LEU A 127 -24.01 -8.81 2.56
C LEU A 127 -23.99 -8.02 3.87
N ALA A 128 -25.15 -7.92 4.54
CA ALA A 128 -25.25 -7.34 5.87
C ALA A 128 -24.43 -8.13 6.91
N TRP A 129 -24.48 -9.47 6.86
CA TRP A 129 -23.68 -10.36 7.69
C TRP A 129 -22.17 -10.20 7.43
N LEU A 130 -21.75 -10.16 6.17
CA LEU A 130 -20.35 -9.89 5.82
C LEU A 130 -19.89 -8.52 6.32
N PHE A 131 -20.72 -7.49 6.18
CA PHE A 131 -20.41 -6.15 6.68
C PHE A 131 -20.22 -6.15 8.21
N GLU A 132 -21.13 -6.79 8.95
CA GLU A 132 -21.07 -6.92 10.41
C GLU A 132 -19.79 -7.62 10.89
N ASN A 133 -19.31 -8.61 10.15
CA ASN A 133 -18.08 -9.33 10.49
C ASN A 133 -16.82 -8.53 10.11
N CYS A 134 -16.79 -7.99 8.89
CA CYS A 134 -15.60 -7.38 8.31
C CYS A 134 -15.34 -5.96 8.83
N PHE A 135 -16.36 -5.10 8.84
CA PHE A 135 -16.17 -3.68 9.15
C PHE A 135 -15.52 -3.43 10.52
N PRO A 136 -15.91 -4.10 11.63
CA PRO A 136 -15.27 -3.89 12.93
C PRO A 136 -14.07 -4.82 13.20
N ASN A 137 -13.62 -5.64 12.24
CA ASN A 137 -12.64 -6.70 12.50
C ASN A 137 -11.33 -6.19 13.12
N THR A 138 -10.83 -5.04 12.66
CA THR A 138 -9.66 -4.37 13.26
C THR A 138 -9.88 -4.08 14.74
N LEU A 139 -10.99 -3.41 15.09
CA LEU A 139 -11.27 -3.05 16.49
C LEU A 139 -11.49 -4.29 17.38
N ASP A 140 -12.11 -5.32 16.84
CA ASP A 140 -12.40 -6.55 17.57
C ASP A 140 -11.15 -7.39 17.86
N THR A 141 -10.15 -7.36 16.97
CA THR A 141 -9.13 -8.39 16.92
C THR A 141 -7.69 -7.89 16.91
N THR A 142 -7.39 -6.72 16.35
CA THR A 142 -6.00 -6.31 16.08
C THR A 142 -5.48 -5.20 16.98
N VAL A 143 -6.36 -4.32 17.47
CA VAL A 143 -5.94 -3.16 18.26
C VAL A 143 -5.52 -3.52 19.68
N ASP A 144 -4.43 -2.93 20.14
CA ASP A 144 -3.98 -2.94 21.53
C ASP A 144 -3.89 -1.47 21.95
N PHE A 145 -4.95 -1.00 22.61
CA PHE A 145 -5.13 0.40 22.98
C PHE A 145 -4.82 0.57 24.47
N ASP A 146 -3.85 1.44 24.76
CA ASP A 146 -3.50 1.82 26.12
C ASP A 146 -3.56 3.34 26.28
N VAL A 147 -4.22 3.78 27.36
CA VAL A 147 -4.26 5.18 27.80
C VAL A 147 -3.31 5.40 28.99
N LYS A 148 -2.73 4.32 29.54
CA LYS A 148 -2.00 4.27 30.82
C LYS A 148 -0.49 4.04 30.67
N ALA A 149 0.18 4.79 29.81
CA ALA A 149 1.55 5.19 30.14
C ALA A 149 1.49 6.47 30.98
N ALA A 150 1.16 6.36 32.28
CA ALA A 150 0.91 7.49 33.18
C ALA A 150 2.11 8.45 33.42
N SER A 151 3.22 8.29 32.70
CA SER A 151 4.31 9.25 32.57
C SER A 151 4.25 10.12 31.31
N GLU A 152 3.39 9.78 30.34
CA GLU A 152 3.25 10.45 29.04
C GLU A 152 1.77 10.75 28.78
N LYS A 153 1.43 12.01 28.50
CA LYS A 153 0.04 12.53 28.45
C LYS A 153 -0.80 12.04 27.25
N HIS A 154 -0.39 11.00 26.52
CA HIS A 154 -0.91 10.71 25.19
C HIS A 154 -1.40 9.26 25.04
N PRO A 155 -2.46 9.01 24.25
CA PRO A 155 -2.91 7.67 23.94
C PRO A 155 -1.85 6.91 23.13
N ASP A 156 -1.82 5.58 23.29
CA ASP A 156 -0.97 4.68 22.52
C ASP A 156 -1.83 3.57 21.92
N THR A 157 -1.67 3.31 20.61
CA THR A 157 -2.38 2.22 19.95
C THR A 157 -1.44 1.47 19.02
N TYR A 158 -1.29 0.18 19.32
CA TYR A 158 -0.57 -0.77 18.48
C TYR A 158 -1.57 -1.64 17.71
N VAL A 159 -1.40 -1.78 16.40
CA VAL A 159 -2.37 -2.46 15.51
C VAL A 159 -1.65 -3.54 14.71
N ILE A 160 -1.91 -4.81 15.02
CA ILE A 160 -1.34 -5.92 14.24
C ILE A 160 -2.06 -6.12 12.90
N THR A 161 -1.46 -6.84 11.96
CA THR A 161 -2.09 -7.08 10.64
C THR A 161 -3.27 -8.06 10.70
N GLY A 162 -3.27 -8.92 11.72
CA GLY A 162 -4.18 -10.05 11.84
C GLY A 162 -3.38 -11.27 12.31
N ASP A 163 -3.30 -12.30 11.45
CA ASP A 163 -2.53 -13.51 11.71
C ASP A 163 -1.00 -13.31 11.87
N ILE A 164 -0.46 -12.14 11.51
CA ILE A 164 0.94 -11.76 11.76
C ILE A 164 1.00 -10.74 12.90
N ASP A 165 1.69 -11.11 13.99
CA ASP A 165 1.86 -10.32 15.22
C ASP A 165 2.94 -9.22 15.10
N ALA A 166 2.73 -8.33 14.13
CA ALA A 166 3.52 -7.11 13.94
C ALA A 166 2.64 -6.00 13.31
N MET A 167 3.05 -4.75 13.52
CA MET A 167 2.37 -3.57 12.99
C MET A 167 3.11 -3.05 11.76
N TRP A 168 2.48 -3.18 10.60
CA TRP A 168 2.91 -2.50 9.38
C TRP A 168 2.42 -1.06 9.38
N LEU A 169 3.25 -0.12 8.92
CA LEU A 169 2.82 1.28 8.74
C LEU A 169 1.66 1.37 7.74
N ARG A 170 1.74 0.63 6.62
CA ARG A 170 0.67 0.49 5.63
C ARG A 170 -0.62 -0.06 6.24
N ASP A 171 -0.57 -1.29 6.76
CA ASP A 171 -1.77 -2.00 7.24
C ASP A 171 -2.46 -1.24 8.36
N SER A 172 -1.70 -0.72 9.33
CA SER A 172 -2.31 -0.01 10.47
C SER A 172 -3.03 1.26 10.04
N SER A 173 -2.48 2.04 9.10
CA SER A 173 -3.18 3.19 8.52
C SER A 173 -4.42 2.77 7.75
N ALA A 174 -4.31 1.75 6.89
CA ALA A 174 -5.42 1.31 6.05
C ALA A 174 -6.55 0.64 6.86
N GLN A 175 -6.20 -0.06 7.95
CA GLN A 175 -7.15 -0.71 8.85
C GLN A 175 -8.06 0.27 9.58
N VAL A 176 -7.52 1.42 10.01
CA VAL A 176 -8.29 2.43 10.78
C VAL A 176 -8.91 3.52 9.91
N ASN A 177 -8.48 3.65 8.65
CA ASN A 177 -8.99 4.65 7.71
C ASN A 177 -10.53 4.69 7.62
N PRO A 178 -11.25 3.56 7.56
CA PRO A 178 -12.71 3.60 7.44
C PRO A 178 -13.42 4.15 8.68
N TYR A 179 -12.73 4.24 9.82
CA TYR A 179 -13.33 4.71 11.08
C TYR A 179 -13.14 6.21 11.30
N LEU A 180 -12.26 6.87 10.53
CA LEU A 180 -11.96 8.29 10.68
C LEU A 180 -13.22 9.18 10.69
N PRO A 181 -14.21 9.02 9.77
CA PRO A 181 -15.40 9.87 9.78
C PRO A 181 -16.31 9.64 11.00
N LEU A 182 -16.15 8.53 11.72
CA LEU A 182 -16.95 8.19 12.91
C LEU A 182 -16.39 8.82 14.20
N MET A 183 -15.15 9.30 14.19
CA MET A 183 -14.50 9.92 15.35
C MET A 183 -15.27 11.13 15.89
N ARG A 184 -15.97 11.87 15.03
CA ARG A 184 -16.72 13.09 15.40
C ARG A 184 -17.74 12.85 16.50
N ASN A 185 -18.28 11.63 16.56
CA ASN A 185 -19.30 11.23 17.53
C ASN A 185 -18.78 10.20 18.54
N ASP A 186 -17.47 9.90 18.53
CA ASP A 186 -16.86 8.90 19.40
C ASP A 186 -15.45 9.33 19.86
N PRO A 187 -15.36 10.03 21.01
CA PRO A 187 -14.09 10.50 21.56
C PRO A 187 -13.09 9.37 21.86
N LYS A 188 -13.55 8.16 22.19
CA LYS A 188 -12.65 7.03 22.44
C LYS A 188 -12.03 6.54 21.14
N LEU A 189 -12.83 6.46 20.08
CA LEU A 189 -12.33 6.12 18.74
C LEU A 189 -11.33 7.16 18.24
N ARG A 190 -11.58 8.45 18.51
CA ARG A 190 -10.62 9.53 18.23
C ARG A 190 -9.29 9.30 18.95
N GLN A 191 -9.32 9.01 20.25
CA GLN A 191 -8.11 8.73 21.04
C GLN A 191 -7.34 7.49 20.53
N LEU A 192 -8.06 6.45 20.10
CA LEU A 192 -7.43 5.27 19.48
C LEU A 192 -6.65 5.68 18.22
N ILE A 193 -7.25 6.47 17.34
CA ILE A 193 -6.58 6.89 16.08
C ILE A 193 -5.42 7.85 16.36
N GLU A 194 -5.55 8.76 17.33
CA GLU A 194 -4.43 9.59 17.81
C GLU A 194 -3.27 8.71 18.32
N GLY A 195 -3.57 7.64 19.04
CA GLY A 195 -2.58 6.67 19.49
C GLY A 195 -1.89 5.92 18.35
N VAL A 196 -2.61 5.59 17.27
CA VAL A 196 -2.02 5.00 16.05
C VAL A 196 -1.03 5.98 15.41
N LEU A 197 -1.42 7.25 15.27
CA LEU A 197 -0.56 8.29 14.68
C LEU A 197 0.74 8.49 15.47
N LEU A 198 0.67 8.60 16.80
CA LEU A 198 1.85 8.75 17.64
C LEU A 198 2.73 7.50 17.63
N ARG A 199 2.11 6.31 17.62
CA ARG A 199 2.83 5.04 17.51
C ARG A 199 3.58 4.92 16.18
N GLN A 200 2.95 5.29 15.06
CA GLN A 200 3.59 5.34 13.74
C GLN A 200 4.74 6.35 13.70
N CYS A 201 4.57 7.54 14.29
CA CYS A 201 5.66 8.50 14.44
C CYS A 201 6.87 7.90 15.18
N MET A 202 6.63 7.20 16.30
CA MET A 202 7.70 6.53 17.06
C MET A 202 8.44 5.49 16.22
N PHE A 203 7.71 4.72 15.42
CA PHE A 203 8.28 3.72 14.52
C PHE A 203 9.11 4.32 13.38
N VAL A 204 8.61 5.36 12.72
CA VAL A 204 9.37 6.09 11.68
C VAL A 204 10.64 6.72 12.28
N GLN A 205 10.55 7.31 13.47
CA GLN A 205 11.72 7.89 14.15
C GLN A 205 12.75 6.83 14.54
N ARG A 206 12.32 5.60 14.80
CA ARG A 206 13.21 4.46 15.10
C ARG A 206 13.93 3.96 13.86
N ASP A 207 13.19 3.71 12.78
CA ASP A 207 13.76 3.24 11.52
C ASP A 207 12.82 3.56 10.34
N PRO A 208 13.11 4.60 9.53
CA PRO A 208 12.23 5.01 8.44
C PRO A 208 12.31 4.08 7.23
N TYR A 209 13.24 3.12 7.23
CA TYR A 209 13.37 2.11 6.18
C TYR A 209 12.65 0.80 6.52
N ALA A 210 12.06 0.69 7.71
CA ALA A 210 11.30 -0.49 8.12
C ALA A 210 9.83 -0.37 7.73
N ASN A 211 9.28 -1.45 7.19
CA ASN A 211 7.85 -1.61 6.91
C ASN A 211 7.07 -2.05 8.17
N ALA A 212 7.70 -2.85 9.05
CA ALA A 212 7.01 -3.54 10.15
C ALA A 212 7.72 -3.46 11.50
N HIS A 213 6.95 -3.33 12.58
CA HIS A 213 7.47 -3.15 13.94
C HIS A 213 6.74 -4.00 14.99
N TYR A 214 7.45 -4.35 16.06
CA TYR A 214 6.87 -4.98 17.25
C TYR A 214 6.37 -3.96 18.25
N LYS A 215 5.40 -4.35 19.10
CA LYS A 215 4.98 -3.54 20.27
C LYS A 215 6.13 -3.39 21.27
N ASP A 216 6.79 -4.51 21.58
CA ASP A 216 8.00 -4.54 22.40
C ASP A 216 9.20 -4.02 21.59
N THR A 217 9.63 -2.83 21.93
CA THR A 217 10.71 -2.13 21.23
C THR A 217 12.12 -2.67 21.53
N SER A 218 12.23 -3.62 22.46
CA SER A 218 13.47 -4.34 22.77
C SER A 218 13.58 -5.69 22.04
N ARG A 219 12.47 -6.19 21.49
CA ARG A 219 12.41 -7.49 20.82
C ARG A 219 13.34 -7.54 19.61
N THR A 220 14.10 -8.62 19.51
CA THR A 220 14.89 -8.92 18.31
C THR A 220 14.05 -9.75 17.35
N SER A 221 14.01 -9.34 16.08
CA SER A 221 13.31 -10.06 15.03
C SER A 221 13.93 -11.42 14.72
N GLU A 222 13.07 -12.39 14.42
CA GLU A 222 13.47 -13.69 13.87
C GLU A 222 14.17 -13.55 12.50
N TRP A 223 13.82 -12.50 11.73
CA TRP A 223 14.45 -12.20 10.45
C TRP A 223 15.92 -11.78 10.57
N LYS A 224 16.39 -11.37 11.76
CA LYS A 224 17.78 -10.91 11.97
C LYS A 224 18.85 -11.93 11.54
N GLN A 225 18.53 -13.22 11.55
CA GLN A 225 19.47 -14.26 11.13
C GLN A 225 19.58 -14.40 9.60
N MET A 226 18.50 -14.07 8.89
CA MET A 226 18.36 -14.29 7.44
C MET A 226 18.49 -12.99 6.63
N ASP A 227 18.07 -11.87 7.19
CA ASP A 227 18.08 -10.55 6.55
C ASP A 227 19.41 -9.85 6.81
N LEU A 228 20.20 -9.71 5.75
CA LEU A 228 21.48 -9.01 5.72
C LEU A 228 21.23 -7.50 5.55
N THR A 229 20.76 -6.87 6.61
CA THR A 229 20.51 -5.43 6.72
C THR A 229 20.78 -4.96 8.15
N GLU A 230 20.71 -3.65 8.39
CA GLU A 230 20.83 -3.05 9.73
C GLU A 230 19.56 -3.31 10.58
N MET A 231 19.31 -4.57 10.96
CA MET A 231 18.16 -4.93 11.79
C MET A 231 18.30 -4.38 13.22
N ARG A 232 17.43 -3.43 13.58
CA ARG A 232 17.37 -2.81 14.91
C ARG A 232 16.37 -3.55 15.84
N PRO A 233 16.58 -3.57 17.17
CA PRO A 233 15.55 -4.01 18.12
C PRO A 233 14.23 -3.25 17.94
N GLY A 234 13.11 -3.95 18.09
CA GLY A 234 11.76 -3.42 17.88
C GLY A 234 11.30 -3.37 16.42
N VAL A 235 12.19 -3.56 15.45
CA VAL A 235 11.81 -3.74 14.04
C VAL A 235 11.45 -5.20 13.83
N HIS A 236 10.26 -5.48 13.29
CA HIS A 236 9.84 -6.82 12.88
C HIS A 236 10.50 -7.16 11.55
N GLU A 237 10.26 -6.38 10.50
CA GLU A 237 10.86 -6.56 9.18
C GLU A 237 11.32 -5.20 8.66
N ARG A 238 12.41 -5.21 7.89
CA ARG A 238 13.07 -3.98 7.43
C ARG A 238 13.13 -3.90 5.91
N LYS A 239 12.00 -4.12 5.25
CA LYS A 239 11.86 -3.95 3.81
C LYS A 239 11.51 -2.51 3.48
N TRP A 240 12.36 -1.86 2.68
CA TRP A 240 12.13 -0.48 2.28
C TRP A 240 11.03 -0.38 1.22
N GLU A 241 9.91 0.20 1.65
CA GLU A 241 8.67 0.40 0.91
C GLU A 241 8.28 1.87 1.01
N LEU A 242 8.28 2.58 -0.11
CA LEU A 242 7.97 4.02 -0.14
C LEU A 242 6.58 4.32 0.41
N ASP A 243 5.61 3.43 0.17
CA ASP A 243 4.25 3.60 0.63
C ASP A 243 4.12 3.55 2.16
N SER A 244 5.03 2.86 2.87
CA SER A 244 5.03 2.82 4.34
C SER A 244 5.04 4.23 4.93
N LEU A 245 5.87 5.13 4.39
CA LEU A 245 5.91 6.53 4.83
C LEU A 245 4.72 7.34 4.30
N CYS A 246 4.25 7.04 3.10
CA CYS A 246 3.08 7.71 2.50
C CYS A 246 1.80 7.44 3.31
N TYR A 247 1.61 6.21 3.81
CA TYR A 247 0.47 5.85 4.65
C TYR A 247 0.43 6.59 5.98
N VAL A 248 1.60 6.91 6.56
CA VAL A 248 1.68 7.76 7.76
C VAL A 248 1.21 9.19 7.43
N LEU A 249 1.75 9.78 6.35
CA LEU A 249 1.36 11.13 5.92
C LEU A 249 -0.13 11.23 5.55
N ARG A 250 -0.65 10.23 4.85
CA ARG A 250 -2.08 10.12 4.53
C ARG A 250 -2.94 10.10 5.78
N LEU A 251 -2.58 9.29 6.79
CA LEU A 251 -3.34 9.20 8.04
C LEU A 251 -3.30 10.53 8.81
N MET A 252 -2.15 11.21 8.86
CA MET A 252 -2.03 12.53 9.49
C MET A 252 -3.03 13.53 8.88
N HIS A 253 -3.02 13.67 7.55
CA HIS A 253 -3.93 14.61 6.87
C HIS A 253 -5.40 14.18 6.96
N SER A 254 -5.68 12.89 6.82
CA SER A 254 -7.06 12.38 6.90
C SER A 254 -7.66 12.57 8.29
N TYR A 255 -6.88 12.34 9.36
CA TYR A 255 -7.29 12.67 10.73
C TYR A 255 -7.59 14.16 10.86
N TRP A 256 -6.69 15.03 10.39
CA TRP A 256 -6.85 16.49 10.47
C TRP A 256 -8.13 16.97 9.80
N ASN A 257 -8.47 16.44 8.63
CA ASN A 257 -9.73 16.78 7.94
C ASN A 257 -10.96 16.32 8.72
N GLU A 258 -10.90 15.16 9.35
CA GLU A 258 -12.07 14.58 10.06
C GLU A 258 -12.34 15.20 11.42
N VAL A 259 -11.35 15.88 12.02
CA VAL A 259 -11.51 16.72 13.21
C VAL A 259 -11.77 18.20 12.85
N ASP A 260 -12.37 18.45 11.69
CA ASP A 260 -12.76 19.78 11.19
C ASP A 260 -11.59 20.79 11.18
N HIS A 261 -10.42 20.30 10.78
CA HIS A 261 -9.16 21.04 10.72
C HIS A 261 -8.63 21.57 12.07
N ASP A 262 -9.10 21.02 13.19
CA ASP A 262 -8.53 21.31 14.52
C ASP A 262 -7.04 20.91 14.59
N LEU A 263 -6.20 21.89 14.95
CA LEU A 263 -4.75 21.74 15.04
C LEU A 263 -4.26 21.38 16.45
N THR A 264 -5.14 21.29 17.44
CA THR A 264 -4.77 21.10 18.85
C THR A 264 -3.86 19.89 19.04
N PHE A 265 -4.26 18.73 18.51
CA PHE A 265 -3.47 17.50 18.60
C PHE A 265 -2.07 17.64 17.98
N PHE A 266 -1.97 18.30 16.83
CA PHE A 266 -0.67 18.53 16.16
C PHE A 266 0.20 19.54 16.91
N ARG A 267 -0.39 20.58 17.50
CA ARG A 267 0.34 21.60 18.28
C ARG A 267 0.86 21.02 19.60
N GLU A 268 0.06 20.20 20.28
CA GLU A 268 0.47 19.53 21.52
C GLU A 268 1.60 18.53 21.30
N ASN A 269 1.66 17.91 20.12
CA ASN A 269 2.66 16.90 19.75
C ASN A 269 3.64 17.42 18.68
N GLU A 270 3.84 18.74 18.59
CA GLU A 270 4.50 19.39 17.47
C GLU A 270 5.92 18.85 17.23
N GLN A 271 6.70 18.67 18.30
CA GLN A 271 8.08 18.19 18.17
C GLN A 271 8.13 16.77 17.59
N THR A 272 7.22 15.89 17.99
CA THR A 272 7.10 14.53 17.45
C THR A 272 6.84 14.59 15.95
N PHE A 273 5.84 15.36 15.51
CA PHE A 273 5.52 15.49 14.10
C PHE A 273 6.65 16.14 13.29
N LYS A 274 7.26 17.21 13.79
CA LYS A 274 8.41 17.87 13.14
C LYS A 274 9.59 16.91 12.95
N THR A 275 9.93 16.12 13.97
CA THR A 275 11.00 15.12 13.87
C THR A 275 10.65 14.05 12.84
N THR A 276 9.45 13.46 12.93
CA THR A 276 8.99 12.42 12.00
C THR A 276 9.01 12.91 10.56
N ILE A 277 8.45 14.09 10.28
CA ILE A 277 8.36 14.64 8.93
C ILE A 277 9.75 14.92 8.36
N ARG A 278 10.68 15.47 9.14
CA ARG A 278 12.07 15.65 8.69
C ARG A 278 12.73 14.34 8.29
N ILE A 279 12.52 13.29 9.09
CA ILE A 279 13.06 11.95 8.80
C ILE A 279 12.46 11.42 7.50
N ILE A 280 11.13 11.51 7.31
CA ILE A 280 10.48 11.08 6.06
C ILE A 280 11.07 11.80 4.84
N LEU A 281 11.14 13.14 4.90
CA LEU A 281 11.67 13.95 3.79
C LEU A 281 13.14 13.61 3.50
N GLN A 282 13.95 13.40 4.55
CA GLN A 282 15.34 13.00 4.42
C GLN A 282 15.47 11.61 3.75
N THR A 283 14.69 10.62 4.20
CA THR A 283 14.68 9.27 3.63
C THR A 283 14.27 9.28 2.16
N MET A 284 13.23 10.04 1.79
CA MET A 284 12.83 10.20 0.39
C MET A 284 13.94 10.83 -0.47
N LYS A 285 14.60 11.89 0.02
CA LYS A 285 15.74 12.55 -0.66
C LYS A 285 16.95 11.62 -0.81
N GLU A 286 17.28 10.82 0.21
CA GLU A 286 18.35 9.82 0.14
C GLU A 286 18.08 8.79 -0.96
N GLN A 287 16.82 8.38 -1.12
CA GLN A 287 16.40 7.42 -2.12
C GLN A 287 16.13 8.02 -3.51
N GLN A 288 16.18 9.34 -3.69
CA GLN A 288 16.36 9.92 -5.02
C GLN A 288 17.75 9.60 -5.61
N ARG A 289 18.70 9.19 -4.76
CA ARG A 289 20.03 8.67 -5.16
C ARG A 289 20.89 9.61 -6.01
N PHE A 290 20.60 10.90 -5.99
CA PHE A 290 21.42 11.90 -6.69
C PHE A 290 22.87 11.95 -6.20
N ASN A 291 23.11 11.60 -4.93
CA ASN A 291 24.42 11.64 -4.29
C ASN A 291 24.99 10.24 -3.98
N GLY A 292 24.60 9.21 -4.75
CA GLY A 292 25.05 7.82 -4.58
C GLY A 292 23.90 6.87 -4.24
N SER A 293 24.22 5.64 -3.83
CA SER A 293 23.23 4.55 -3.64
C SER A 293 22.27 4.74 -2.46
N GLY A 294 22.45 5.78 -1.65
CA GLY A 294 21.76 5.94 -0.37
C GLY A 294 22.30 4.99 0.73
N PRO A 295 21.81 5.14 1.98
CA PRO A 295 22.33 4.40 3.13
C PRO A 295 21.68 3.02 3.32
N TYR A 296 20.55 2.75 2.67
CA TYR A 296 19.82 1.49 2.84
C TYR A 296 20.43 0.36 2.01
N THR A 297 20.64 -0.79 2.66
CA THR A 297 20.97 -2.05 2.01
C THR A 297 20.11 -3.18 2.54
N TYR A 298 19.85 -4.17 1.69
CA TYR A 298 19.09 -5.36 2.06
C TYR A 298 19.42 -6.54 1.17
N GLN A 299 19.62 -7.71 1.78
CA GLN A 299 19.57 -9.01 1.11
C GLN A 299 18.91 -10.02 2.07
N ARG A 300 18.35 -11.10 1.53
CA ARG A 300 17.89 -12.25 2.32
C ARG A 300 18.69 -13.48 1.94
N GLN A 301 19.20 -14.21 2.93
CA GLN A 301 19.92 -15.46 2.69
C GLN A 301 19.10 -16.42 1.83
N GLY A 302 19.75 -17.06 0.85
CA GLY A 302 19.10 -17.92 -0.14
C GLY A 302 18.49 -17.19 -1.35
N HIS A 303 18.38 -15.86 -1.31
CA HIS A 303 17.89 -15.02 -2.40
C HIS A 303 18.85 -13.85 -2.67
N PRO A 304 20.06 -14.13 -3.20
CA PRO A 304 21.07 -13.10 -3.39
C PRO A 304 20.63 -12.09 -4.45
N THR A 305 20.36 -10.87 -4.02
CA THR A 305 20.20 -9.68 -4.88
C THR A 305 21.34 -8.71 -4.64
N ASP A 306 21.50 -7.68 -5.48
CA ASP A 306 22.38 -6.56 -5.14
C ASP A 306 21.92 -5.95 -3.79
N PRO A 307 22.78 -5.86 -2.76
CA PRO A 307 22.41 -5.29 -1.47
C PRO A 307 21.94 -3.84 -1.57
N ARG A 308 22.37 -3.10 -2.59
CA ARG A 308 21.96 -1.70 -2.84
C ARG A 308 20.73 -1.62 -3.75
N GLY A 309 20.08 -2.74 -4.02
CA GLY A 309 18.93 -2.83 -4.91
C GLY A 309 19.34 -2.77 -6.38
N ARG A 310 18.36 -2.87 -7.27
CA ARG A 310 18.61 -2.89 -8.71
C ARG A 310 19.17 -1.56 -9.20
N HIS A 311 20.00 -1.64 -10.24
CA HIS A 311 20.57 -0.49 -10.91
C HIS A 311 19.48 0.40 -11.51
N SER A 312 19.69 1.72 -11.44
CA SER A 312 18.81 2.73 -12.00
C SER A 312 19.57 4.01 -12.30
N LYS A 313 18.97 4.88 -13.10
CA LYS A 313 19.46 6.25 -13.32
C LYS A 313 18.70 7.22 -12.42
N PRO A 314 19.35 7.91 -11.47
CA PRO A 314 18.74 8.96 -10.67
C PRO A 314 18.09 10.03 -11.55
N ASN A 315 16.76 10.06 -11.58
CA ASN A 315 15.97 10.99 -12.40
C ASN A 315 15.04 11.88 -11.58
N GLY A 316 15.01 11.70 -10.25
CA GLY A 316 14.14 12.43 -9.32
C GLY A 316 13.02 11.60 -8.71
N LEU A 317 12.69 10.44 -9.29
CA LEU A 317 11.86 9.44 -8.63
C LEU A 317 12.59 8.83 -7.43
N ILE A 318 11.81 8.33 -6.49
CA ILE A 318 12.30 7.77 -5.22
C ILE A 318 12.50 6.27 -5.39
N HIS A 319 13.75 5.81 -5.30
CA HIS A 319 14.12 4.40 -5.38
C HIS A 319 13.44 3.60 -4.28
N THR A 320 12.81 2.48 -4.63
CA THR A 320 12.09 1.59 -3.74
C THR A 320 12.62 0.16 -3.94
N PHE A 321 12.66 -0.65 -2.88
CA PHE A 321 13.17 -2.03 -2.98
C PHE A 321 12.02 -3.03 -3.07
N PHE A 322 10.99 -2.79 -2.27
CA PHE A 322 9.87 -3.70 -2.12
C PHE A 322 8.57 -3.01 -2.53
N ARG A 323 7.64 -3.82 -3.05
CA ARG A 323 6.26 -3.41 -3.35
C ARG A 323 5.45 -3.41 -2.05
N PRO A 324 4.22 -2.86 -2.06
CA PRO A 324 3.29 -3.02 -0.95
C PRO A 324 2.87 -4.48 -0.69
N SER A 325 3.25 -5.42 -1.56
CA SER A 325 3.14 -6.87 -1.35
C SER A 325 4.32 -7.46 -0.56
N ASP A 326 5.24 -6.63 -0.08
CA ASP A 326 6.53 -7.01 0.52
C ASP A 326 7.46 -7.82 -0.42
N ASP A 327 7.16 -7.85 -1.74
CA ASP A 327 7.98 -8.49 -2.77
C ASP A 327 9.02 -7.55 -3.36
N LEU A 328 10.18 -8.09 -3.74
CA LEU A 328 11.23 -7.34 -4.45
C LEU A 328 10.75 -6.85 -5.83
N GLN A 329 11.08 -5.59 -6.13
CA GLN A 329 10.76 -4.97 -7.42
C GLN A 329 11.63 -5.51 -8.57
N LEU A 330 11.12 -5.45 -9.81
CA LEU A 330 11.91 -5.74 -11.01
C LEU A 330 12.66 -4.48 -11.48
N TYR A 331 12.07 -3.31 -11.35
CA TYR A 331 12.74 -2.03 -11.49
C TYR A 331 12.40 -1.11 -10.31
N PRO A 332 13.34 -0.27 -9.84
CA PRO A 332 13.22 0.33 -8.51
C PRO A 332 12.34 1.57 -8.42
N TYR A 333 11.84 2.11 -9.54
CA TYR A 333 10.86 3.19 -9.51
C TYR A 333 9.46 2.62 -9.70
N LEU A 334 8.84 2.23 -8.59
CA LEU A 334 7.46 1.75 -8.54
C LEU A 334 6.47 2.91 -8.69
N ILE A 335 5.88 3.03 -9.88
CA ILE A 335 5.07 4.19 -10.30
C ILE A 335 3.85 4.45 -9.41
N PRO A 336 3.06 3.45 -8.98
CA PRO A 336 1.97 3.68 -8.03
C PRO A 336 2.42 4.38 -6.73
N SER A 337 3.56 3.97 -6.18
CA SER A 337 4.11 4.58 -4.96
C SER A 337 4.68 5.98 -5.20
N GLN A 338 5.16 6.30 -6.42
CA GLN A 338 5.58 7.66 -6.76
C GLN A 338 4.39 8.63 -6.78
N PHE A 339 3.26 8.23 -7.39
CA PHE A 339 2.02 9.02 -7.35
C PHE A 339 1.54 9.21 -5.90
N PHE A 340 1.58 8.14 -5.10
CA PHE A 340 1.17 8.23 -3.70
C PHE A 340 2.08 9.15 -2.87
N ALA A 341 3.39 9.13 -3.12
CA ALA A 341 4.35 10.05 -2.51
C ALA A 341 4.07 11.51 -2.92
N HIS A 342 3.91 11.78 -4.22
CA HIS A 342 3.54 13.12 -4.71
C HIS A 342 2.26 13.63 -4.03
N HIS A 343 1.22 12.80 -4.00
CA HIS A 343 -0.06 13.17 -3.41
C HIS A 343 0.09 13.50 -1.92
N THR A 344 0.70 12.59 -1.15
CA THR A 344 0.82 12.75 0.30
C THR A 344 1.77 13.87 0.72
N LEU A 345 2.78 14.20 -0.10
CA LEU A 345 3.61 15.39 0.11
C LEU A 345 2.82 16.69 -0.12
N ASN A 346 1.88 16.73 -1.07
CA ASN A 346 0.97 17.88 -1.23
C ASN A 346 0.01 18.01 -0.04
N LEU A 347 -0.56 16.90 0.45
CA LEU A 347 -1.38 16.88 1.67
C LEU A 347 -0.58 17.40 2.88
N LEU A 348 0.67 16.94 3.02
CA LEU A 348 1.58 17.39 4.07
C LEU A 348 1.86 18.90 3.96
N LEU A 349 2.11 19.41 2.74
CA LEU A 349 2.34 20.84 2.52
C LEU A 349 1.14 21.69 2.97
N GLU A 350 -0.09 21.23 2.72
CA GLU A 350 -1.30 21.89 3.19
C GLU A 350 -1.34 21.97 4.73
N LEU A 351 -1.15 20.83 5.41
CA LEU A 351 -1.16 20.75 6.87
C LEU A 351 -0.07 21.64 7.50
N VAL A 352 1.16 21.55 6.99
CA VAL A 352 2.32 22.31 7.50
C VAL A 352 2.14 23.82 7.33
N LYS A 353 1.53 24.27 6.21
CA LYS A 353 1.17 25.67 6.00
C LYS A 353 0.15 26.15 7.03
N LYS A 354 -0.84 25.33 7.38
CA LYS A 354 -1.87 25.66 8.38
C LYS A 354 -1.31 25.67 9.81
N LEU A 355 -0.31 24.84 10.08
CA LEU A 355 0.45 24.86 11.33
C LEU A 355 1.41 26.04 11.45
N GLU A 356 1.60 26.83 10.38
CA GLU A 356 2.49 27.99 10.35
C GLU A 356 3.94 27.63 10.74
N TRP A 357 4.38 26.43 10.36
CA TRP A 357 5.77 26.02 10.55
C TRP A 357 6.73 26.80 9.63
N THR A 358 8.03 26.70 9.92
CA THR A 358 9.07 27.51 9.27
C THR A 358 9.11 27.31 7.76
N ALA A 359 9.57 28.34 7.03
CA ALA A 359 9.72 28.30 5.58
C ALA A 359 10.57 27.11 5.09
N ASP A 360 11.52 26.64 5.89
CA ASP A 360 12.37 25.48 5.55
C ASP A 360 11.56 24.19 5.36
N PHE A 361 10.54 23.92 6.19
CA PHE A 361 9.68 22.75 5.98
C PHE A 361 8.93 22.84 4.65
N ASN A 362 8.36 24.02 4.35
CA ASN A 362 7.66 24.23 3.08
C ASN A 362 8.61 24.04 1.90
N ASN A 363 9.83 24.58 1.98
CA ASN A 363 10.84 24.46 0.93
C ASN A 363 11.29 23.01 0.73
N ASP A 364 11.50 22.27 1.82
CA ASP A 364 11.90 20.86 1.75
C ASP A 364 10.83 19.99 1.09
N ILE A 365 9.56 20.17 1.48
CA ILE A 365 8.44 19.46 0.88
C ILE A 365 8.33 19.83 -0.59
N LEU A 366 8.32 21.13 -0.92
CA LEU A 366 8.24 21.62 -2.30
C LEU A 366 9.37 21.08 -3.18
N SER A 367 10.59 20.96 -2.66
CA SER A 367 11.74 20.46 -3.41
C SER A 367 11.58 19.01 -3.88
N LEU A 368 10.92 18.17 -3.08
CA LEU A 368 10.60 16.79 -3.47
C LEU A 368 9.37 16.76 -4.38
N THR A 369 8.31 17.46 -3.99
CA THR A 369 7.03 17.43 -4.72
C THR A 369 7.17 17.99 -6.12
N SER A 370 7.92 19.08 -6.34
CA SER A 370 8.08 19.66 -7.68
C SER A 370 8.80 18.72 -8.63
N VAL A 371 9.86 18.04 -8.16
CA VAL A 371 10.60 17.06 -8.96
C VAL A 371 9.73 15.87 -9.33
N LEU A 372 8.98 15.32 -8.37
CA LEU A 372 8.01 14.26 -8.66
C LEU A 372 6.93 14.76 -9.63
N HIS A 373 6.41 15.98 -9.43
CA HIS A 373 5.38 16.55 -10.27
C HIS A 373 5.83 16.65 -11.73
N ASP A 374 7.05 17.14 -11.95
CA ASP A 374 7.63 17.28 -13.28
C ASP A 374 7.75 15.92 -14.00
N ILE A 375 8.13 14.86 -13.28
CA ILE A 375 8.27 13.53 -13.89
C ILE A 375 6.90 12.88 -14.14
N LEU A 376 5.98 12.98 -13.17
CA LEU A 376 4.71 12.26 -13.20
C LEU A 376 3.66 12.92 -14.11
N PHE A 377 3.67 14.25 -14.23
CA PHE A 377 2.62 15.00 -14.94
C PHE A 377 3.13 15.76 -16.18
N ASN A 378 4.42 16.07 -16.27
CA ASN A 378 5.03 16.63 -17.49
C ASN A 378 5.69 15.55 -18.37
N ASP A 379 5.33 14.28 -18.18
CA ASP A 379 5.76 13.18 -19.04
C ASP A 379 5.34 13.46 -20.49
N LYS A 380 6.32 13.42 -21.40
CA LYS A 380 6.11 13.72 -22.81
C LYS A 380 5.37 12.62 -23.57
N MET A 381 5.10 11.48 -22.93
CA MET A 381 4.40 10.34 -23.54
C MET A 381 5.14 9.88 -24.81
N THR A 382 6.47 9.75 -24.72
CA THR A 382 7.31 9.37 -25.84
C THR A 382 7.94 8.01 -25.58
N ASN A 383 7.80 7.09 -26.54
CA ASN A 383 8.54 5.84 -26.52
C ASN A 383 10.05 6.15 -26.46
N ASN A 384 10.77 5.51 -25.55
CA ASN A 384 12.23 5.60 -25.39
C ASN A 384 12.78 6.89 -24.73
N SER A 385 11.99 7.62 -23.94
CA SER A 385 12.62 8.54 -22.98
C SER A 385 12.98 7.78 -21.71
N GLU A 386 14.25 7.86 -21.31
CA GLU A 386 14.77 7.41 -20.01
C GLU A 386 13.98 7.99 -18.82
N THR A 387 13.17 9.04 -19.04
CA THR A 387 12.36 9.68 -18.00
C THR A 387 10.87 9.38 -18.09
N SER A 388 10.41 8.61 -19.08
CA SER A 388 8.97 8.37 -19.26
C SER A 388 8.47 7.31 -18.28
N ILE A 389 7.35 7.61 -17.63
CA ILE A 389 6.62 6.67 -16.76
C ILE A 389 5.46 6.01 -17.51
N THR A 390 5.24 6.42 -18.76
CA THR A 390 4.22 5.90 -19.65
C THR A 390 4.82 5.16 -20.83
N VAL A 391 4.04 4.22 -21.37
CA VAL A 391 4.43 3.40 -22.52
C VAL A 391 3.29 3.41 -23.53
N SER A 392 3.62 3.56 -24.81
CA SER A 392 2.65 3.38 -25.89
C SER A 392 2.36 1.90 -26.10
N HIS A 393 1.26 1.41 -25.52
CA HIS A 393 0.83 0.03 -25.67
C HIS A 393 -0.03 -0.13 -26.93
N ALA A 394 0.32 -1.09 -27.80
CA ALA A 394 -0.32 -1.28 -29.11
C ALA A 394 -1.86 -1.40 -29.05
N LYS A 395 -2.40 -2.02 -28.00
CA LYS A 395 -3.84 -2.23 -27.80
C LYS A 395 -4.55 -1.13 -26.99
N TYR A 396 -3.85 -0.47 -26.08
CA TYR A 396 -4.47 0.39 -25.06
C TYR A 396 -4.13 1.86 -25.22
N GLY A 397 -3.20 2.22 -26.13
CA GLY A 397 -2.64 3.56 -26.20
C GLY A 397 -1.63 3.78 -25.07
N PHE A 398 -1.46 5.04 -24.64
CA PHE A 398 -0.58 5.34 -23.52
C PHE A 398 -1.15 4.80 -22.20
N ILE A 399 -0.34 4.01 -21.51
CA ILE A 399 -0.59 3.46 -20.18
C ILE A 399 0.58 3.80 -19.26
N TYR A 400 0.37 3.82 -17.95
CA TYR A 400 1.45 3.86 -16.97
C TYR A 400 2.17 2.51 -16.91
N SER A 401 3.49 2.52 -16.79
CA SER A 401 4.23 1.32 -16.37
C SER A 401 4.02 1.08 -14.88
N TYR A 402 4.18 -0.17 -14.44
CA TYR A 402 4.16 -0.50 -13.01
C TYR A 402 5.48 -0.09 -12.36
N GLU A 403 6.60 -0.44 -13.01
CA GLU A 403 7.95 -0.09 -12.57
C GLU A 403 8.79 0.41 -13.75
N THR A 404 9.77 1.27 -13.47
CA THR A 404 10.82 1.72 -14.40
C THR A 404 12.16 1.86 -13.67
N ASP A 405 13.26 1.94 -14.39
CA ASP A 405 14.62 2.12 -13.84
C ASP A 405 15.26 3.45 -14.23
N GLY A 406 14.57 4.29 -15.00
CA GLY A 406 15.12 5.54 -15.50
C GLY A 406 16.16 5.35 -16.62
N LEU A 407 16.33 4.13 -17.14
CA LEU A 407 17.20 3.78 -18.28
C LEU A 407 16.38 3.38 -19.51
N GLY A 408 15.05 3.49 -19.42
CA GLY A 408 14.11 3.14 -20.49
C GLY A 408 13.51 1.74 -20.36
N HIS A 409 13.90 0.94 -19.37
CA HIS A 409 13.24 -0.34 -19.11
C HIS A 409 11.96 -0.13 -18.31
N THR A 410 10.93 -0.91 -18.63
CA THR A 410 9.64 -0.84 -17.96
C THR A 410 9.08 -2.22 -17.68
N ASN A 411 8.36 -2.34 -16.58
CA ASN A 411 7.57 -3.51 -16.23
C ASN A 411 6.09 -3.18 -16.41
N LEU A 412 5.41 -3.87 -17.34
CA LEU A 412 3.99 -3.68 -17.62
C LEU A 412 3.18 -4.77 -16.91
N MET A 413 2.64 -4.43 -15.73
CA MET A 413 1.78 -5.29 -14.92
C MET A 413 0.93 -4.45 -13.97
N ASP A 414 0.18 -5.10 -13.08
CA ASP A 414 -0.26 -4.49 -11.82
C ASP A 414 -0.27 -5.55 -10.72
N ASP A 415 -0.17 -5.11 -9.48
CA ASP A 415 -0.30 -5.95 -8.28
C ASP A 415 -1.60 -5.63 -7.54
N SER A 416 -2.00 -6.51 -6.64
CA SER A 416 -3.20 -6.34 -5.83
C SER A 416 -3.03 -5.44 -4.61
N ASN A 417 -1.81 -5.34 -4.09
CA ASN A 417 -1.53 -4.53 -2.91
C ASN A 417 -1.50 -3.04 -3.28
N ILE A 418 -1.95 -2.21 -2.35
CA ILE A 418 -2.19 -0.77 -2.56
C ILE A 418 -1.05 -0.01 -1.90
N PRO A 419 -0.38 0.94 -2.58
CA PRO A 419 -0.67 1.48 -3.93
C PRO A 419 -0.43 0.52 -5.11
N SER A 420 -1.46 0.38 -5.94
CA SER A 420 -1.46 -0.25 -7.27
C SER A 420 -1.86 0.76 -8.36
N LEU A 421 -1.60 0.46 -9.63
CA LEU A 421 -2.05 1.32 -10.74
C LEU A 421 -3.58 1.43 -10.74
N LEU A 422 -4.29 0.34 -10.46
CA LEU A 422 -5.74 0.33 -10.33
C LEU A 422 -6.26 1.30 -9.24
N SER A 423 -5.52 1.41 -8.13
CA SER A 423 -5.89 2.19 -6.94
C SER A 423 -5.64 3.71 -7.04
N LEU A 424 -5.01 4.20 -8.13
CA LEU A 424 -4.61 5.61 -8.22
C LEU A 424 -5.74 6.62 -7.96
N PRO A 425 -6.97 6.46 -8.50
CA PRO A 425 -8.06 7.39 -8.18
C PRO A 425 -8.61 7.27 -6.77
N TYR A 426 -8.35 6.17 -6.08
CA TYR A 426 -8.70 6.00 -4.67
C TYR A 426 -7.71 6.76 -3.77
N LEU A 427 -6.41 6.61 -4.05
CA LEU A 427 -5.36 7.22 -3.24
C LEU A 427 -5.11 8.69 -3.57
N CYS A 428 -5.18 9.05 -4.85
CA CYS A 428 -4.74 10.34 -5.36
C CYS A 428 -5.86 10.98 -6.20
N PRO A 429 -7.09 11.14 -5.67
CA PRO A 429 -8.26 11.55 -6.47
C PRO A 429 -8.13 12.92 -7.15
N ASN A 430 -7.32 13.82 -6.56
CA ASN A 430 -7.05 15.14 -7.12
C ASN A 430 -5.98 15.12 -8.24
N ASP A 431 -5.08 14.14 -8.18
CA ASP A 431 -3.98 14.01 -9.13
C ASP A 431 -4.38 13.13 -10.32
N ILE A 432 -5.04 12.00 -10.04
CA ILE A 432 -5.48 11.01 -11.01
C ILE A 432 -6.98 10.76 -10.81
N PRO A 433 -7.86 11.63 -11.35
CA PRO A 433 -9.29 11.41 -11.27
C PRO A 433 -9.71 10.16 -12.06
N LYS A 434 -10.85 9.57 -11.71
CA LYS A 434 -11.35 8.34 -12.36
C LYS A 434 -11.43 8.45 -13.89
N ASN A 435 -11.71 9.63 -14.44
CA ASN A 435 -11.83 9.86 -15.88
C ASN A 435 -10.50 10.24 -16.58
N HIS A 436 -9.36 10.24 -15.87
CA HIS A 436 -8.06 10.53 -16.47
C HIS A 436 -7.75 9.55 -17.61
N SER A 437 -7.37 10.04 -18.78
CA SER A 437 -7.29 9.24 -20.01
C SER A 437 -6.24 8.12 -19.93
N VAL A 438 -5.02 8.44 -19.51
CA VAL A 438 -3.94 7.43 -19.34
C VAL A 438 -4.31 6.40 -18.27
N TYR A 439 -4.91 6.84 -17.15
CA TYR A 439 -5.44 5.93 -16.15
C TYR A 439 -6.52 5.01 -16.73
N GLN A 440 -7.47 5.51 -17.52
CA GLN A 440 -8.51 4.67 -18.12
C GLN A 440 -7.94 3.63 -19.09
N ASN A 441 -6.91 3.98 -19.86
CA ASN A 441 -6.18 3.01 -20.68
C ASN A 441 -5.46 1.98 -19.82
N THR A 442 -4.79 2.45 -18.76
CA THR A 442 -4.08 1.60 -17.79
C THR A 442 -5.06 0.66 -17.10
N ARG A 443 -6.21 1.15 -16.64
CA ARG A 443 -7.30 0.37 -16.03
C ARG A 443 -7.74 -0.77 -16.94
N LYS A 444 -7.95 -0.50 -18.24
CA LYS A 444 -8.32 -1.54 -19.22
C LYS A 444 -7.21 -2.58 -19.38
N PHE A 445 -5.94 -2.17 -19.41
CA PHE A 445 -4.80 -3.07 -19.44
C PHE A 445 -4.73 -3.95 -18.19
N VAL A 446 -4.75 -3.36 -17.00
CA VAL A 446 -4.55 -4.08 -15.73
C VAL A 446 -5.70 -5.01 -15.38
N LEU A 447 -6.93 -4.74 -15.86
CA LEU A 447 -8.11 -5.61 -15.71
C LEU A 447 -8.31 -6.54 -16.93
N SER A 448 -7.22 -6.95 -17.59
CA SER A 448 -7.24 -7.85 -18.73
C SER A 448 -6.14 -8.90 -18.63
N THR A 449 -6.25 -9.96 -19.41
CA THR A 449 -5.22 -11.01 -19.52
C THR A 449 -3.89 -10.53 -20.09
N ASP A 450 -3.78 -9.27 -20.52
CA ASP A 450 -2.51 -8.67 -20.92
C ASP A 450 -1.67 -8.23 -19.71
N ASN A 451 -2.30 -8.05 -18.53
CA ASN A 451 -1.58 -8.03 -17.26
C ASN A 451 -1.24 -9.46 -16.84
N PRO A 452 0.05 -9.81 -16.65
CA PRO A 452 0.45 -11.19 -16.31
C PRO A 452 -0.12 -11.69 -14.97
N TRP A 453 -0.57 -10.78 -14.10
CA TRP A 453 -1.14 -11.10 -12.80
C TRP A 453 -2.66 -10.93 -12.72
N PHE A 454 -3.33 -10.69 -13.86
CA PHE A 454 -4.79 -10.76 -13.92
C PHE A 454 -5.26 -12.18 -14.21
N PHE A 455 -6.08 -12.72 -13.33
CA PHE A 455 -6.59 -14.08 -13.42
C PHE A 455 -8.10 -14.09 -13.63
N LYS A 456 -8.57 -15.05 -14.44
CA LYS A 456 -9.99 -15.28 -14.69
C LYS A 456 -10.28 -16.77 -14.60
N GLY A 457 -11.20 -17.13 -13.72
CA GLY A 457 -11.61 -18.51 -13.49
C GLY A 457 -13.12 -18.68 -13.40
N ALA A 458 -13.54 -19.86 -12.99
CA ALA A 458 -14.95 -20.22 -12.90
C ALA A 458 -15.72 -19.45 -11.80
N ALA A 459 -15.04 -19.02 -10.74
CA ALA A 459 -15.68 -18.40 -9.58
C ALA A 459 -15.58 -16.86 -9.61
N LEU A 460 -14.42 -16.33 -9.98
CA LEU A 460 -14.14 -14.89 -10.00
C LEU A 460 -13.02 -14.52 -10.97
N GLU A 461 -12.81 -13.21 -11.15
CA GLU A 461 -11.68 -12.65 -11.87
C GLU A 461 -11.10 -11.45 -11.09
N GLY A 462 -9.80 -11.20 -11.23
CA GLY A 462 -9.13 -10.08 -10.56
C GLY A 462 -7.62 -10.16 -10.65
N ASN A 463 -6.96 -9.09 -10.20
CA ASN A 463 -5.51 -9.09 -10.04
C ASN A 463 -5.12 -9.97 -8.86
N GLY A 464 -3.96 -10.60 -8.99
CA GLY A 464 -3.18 -11.19 -7.91
C GLY A 464 -1.82 -10.50 -7.82
N GLY A 465 -0.76 -11.31 -7.77
CA GLY A 465 0.62 -10.86 -7.74
C GLY A 465 1.57 -12.05 -7.59
N PRO A 466 2.89 -11.83 -7.73
CA PRO A 466 3.88 -12.90 -7.56
C PRO A 466 3.95 -13.46 -6.14
N HIS A 467 3.47 -12.72 -5.14
CA HIS A 467 3.52 -13.10 -3.72
C HIS A 467 2.96 -14.49 -3.43
N VAL A 468 1.73 -14.76 -3.89
CA VAL A 468 1.07 -16.08 -3.75
C VAL A 468 1.22 -16.88 -5.05
N GLY A 469 1.23 -16.20 -6.19
CA GLY A 469 1.48 -16.82 -7.48
C GLY A 469 0.23 -17.05 -8.34
N PRO A 470 0.34 -17.93 -9.36
CA PRO A 470 -0.69 -18.09 -10.39
C PRO A 470 -2.08 -18.45 -9.86
N SER A 471 -3.10 -17.92 -10.53
CA SER A 471 -4.53 -18.19 -10.25
C SER A 471 -5.08 -17.67 -8.92
N MET A 472 -4.28 -16.98 -8.12
CA MET A 472 -4.68 -16.45 -6.81
C MET A 472 -4.97 -14.95 -6.92
N ALA A 473 -6.25 -14.58 -7.09
CA ALA A 473 -6.69 -13.19 -7.15
C ALA A 473 -7.04 -12.66 -5.74
N TRP A 474 -6.83 -11.37 -5.50
CA TRP A 474 -6.95 -10.80 -4.15
C TRP A 474 -8.23 -9.97 -4.01
N PRO A 475 -8.98 -10.12 -2.90
CA PRO A 475 -10.13 -9.27 -2.60
C PRO A 475 -9.80 -7.77 -2.61
N LEU A 476 -8.59 -7.37 -2.19
CA LEU A 476 -8.15 -5.96 -2.25
C LEU A 476 -8.27 -5.37 -3.67
N ALA A 477 -7.84 -6.10 -4.69
CA ALA A 477 -7.92 -5.65 -6.08
C ALA A 477 -9.36 -5.55 -6.57
N ILE A 478 -10.25 -6.48 -6.17
CA ILE A 478 -11.67 -6.45 -6.53
C ILE A 478 -12.36 -5.26 -5.84
N ILE A 479 -12.04 -4.99 -4.58
CA ILE A 479 -12.54 -3.81 -3.86
C ILE A 479 -12.06 -2.53 -4.53
N MET A 480 -10.77 -2.44 -4.89
CA MET A 480 -10.22 -1.30 -5.63
C MET A 480 -10.91 -1.10 -6.97
N ARG A 481 -11.17 -2.18 -7.72
CA ARG A 481 -11.94 -2.14 -8.97
C ARG A 481 -13.29 -1.47 -8.76
N GLY A 482 -14.02 -1.84 -7.72
CA GLY A 482 -15.31 -1.25 -7.35
C GLY A 482 -15.22 0.21 -6.88
N LEU A 483 -14.22 0.56 -6.06
CA LEU A 483 -14.03 1.92 -5.54
C LEU A 483 -13.63 2.94 -6.62
N THR A 484 -12.97 2.47 -7.68
CA THR A 484 -12.38 3.33 -8.72
C THR A 484 -13.18 3.37 -10.02
N THR A 485 -14.39 2.81 -10.04
CA THR A 485 -15.34 2.92 -11.16
C THR A 485 -16.54 3.80 -10.81
N ASN A 486 -17.28 4.24 -11.83
CA ASN A 486 -18.60 4.87 -11.70
C ASN A 486 -19.71 4.00 -12.35
N ASP A 487 -19.35 2.86 -12.95
CA ASP A 487 -20.29 1.93 -13.57
C ASP A 487 -20.97 1.07 -12.50
N ASP A 488 -22.29 1.22 -12.39
CA ASP A 488 -23.12 0.49 -11.44
C ASP A 488 -23.04 -1.03 -11.62
N GLU A 489 -22.95 -1.52 -12.86
CA GLU A 489 -22.89 -2.95 -13.12
C GLU A 489 -21.52 -3.54 -12.79
N GLU A 490 -20.44 -2.78 -13.02
CA GLU A 490 -19.11 -3.15 -12.53
C GLU A 490 -19.06 -3.20 -11.00
N ILE A 491 -19.67 -2.23 -10.31
CA ILE A 491 -19.78 -2.22 -8.84
C ILE A 491 -20.56 -3.45 -8.35
N ARG A 492 -21.73 -3.75 -8.93
CA ARG A 492 -22.51 -4.96 -8.59
C ARG A 492 -21.70 -6.22 -8.81
N SER A 493 -20.94 -6.30 -9.91
CA SER A 493 -20.09 -7.45 -10.21
C SER A 493 -19.01 -7.64 -9.14
N CYS A 494 -18.35 -6.56 -8.72
CA CYS A 494 -17.35 -6.61 -7.65
C CYS A 494 -17.96 -7.10 -6.32
N ILE A 495 -19.12 -6.56 -5.92
CA ILE A 495 -19.84 -7.01 -4.70
C ILE A 495 -20.16 -8.50 -4.79
N LYS A 496 -20.71 -8.95 -5.92
CA LYS A 496 -21.05 -10.37 -6.14
C LYS A 496 -19.81 -11.27 -6.09
N MET A 497 -18.68 -10.85 -6.65
CA MET A 497 -17.44 -11.62 -6.58
C MET A 497 -16.96 -11.75 -5.13
N LEU A 498 -16.99 -10.67 -4.35
CA LEU A 498 -16.60 -10.67 -2.93
C LEU A 498 -17.52 -11.56 -2.07
N GLN A 499 -18.84 -11.54 -2.33
CA GLN A 499 -19.78 -12.45 -1.69
C GLN A 499 -19.54 -13.92 -2.06
N LYS A 500 -19.05 -14.21 -3.26
CA LYS A 500 -18.73 -15.58 -3.67
C LYS A 500 -17.36 -16.06 -3.18
N SER A 501 -16.52 -15.16 -2.69
CA SER A 501 -15.11 -15.45 -2.40
C SER A 501 -14.78 -15.62 -0.91
N HIS A 502 -15.73 -15.45 0.01
CA HIS A 502 -15.48 -15.59 1.46
C HIS A 502 -15.41 -17.04 1.95
N ALA A 503 -15.59 -18.05 1.10
CA ALA A 503 -15.46 -19.48 1.45
C ALA A 503 -16.29 -19.95 2.66
N ASN A 504 -17.42 -19.30 2.95
CA ASN A 504 -18.26 -19.49 4.15
C ASN A 504 -17.60 -19.10 5.47
N THR A 505 -16.50 -18.33 5.45
CA THR A 505 -15.85 -17.84 6.67
C THR A 505 -16.50 -16.58 7.21
N GLY A 506 -17.16 -15.81 6.34
CA GLY A 506 -17.71 -14.49 6.69
C GLY A 506 -16.70 -13.36 6.71
N PHE A 507 -15.49 -13.59 6.17
CA PHE A 507 -14.40 -12.61 6.12
C PHE A 507 -13.78 -12.51 4.73
N MET A 508 -13.06 -11.42 4.49
CA MET A 508 -12.16 -11.31 3.35
C MET A 508 -10.82 -11.99 3.66
N HIS A 509 -10.22 -12.54 2.61
CA HIS A 509 -8.93 -13.23 2.67
C HIS A 509 -7.86 -12.41 1.93
N GLU A 510 -6.61 -12.87 2.00
CA GLU A 510 -5.53 -12.27 1.21
C GLU A 510 -5.70 -12.58 -0.27
N SER A 511 -5.77 -13.86 -0.62
CA SER A 511 -5.91 -14.31 -2.00
C SER A 511 -6.87 -15.50 -2.11
N ILE A 512 -7.50 -15.63 -3.27
CA ILE A 512 -8.53 -16.62 -3.57
C ILE A 512 -8.22 -17.25 -4.93
N ASP A 513 -8.24 -18.58 -5.00
CA ASP A 513 -8.15 -19.30 -6.28
C ASP A 513 -9.38 -18.95 -7.13
N VAL A 514 -9.14 -18.41 -8.32
CA VAL A 514 -10.19 -17.95 -9.25
C VAL A 514 -11.14 -19.07 -9.70
N ASN A 515 -10.76 -20.34 -9.55
CA ASN A 515 -11.58 -21.50 -9.88
C ASN A 515 -12.23 -22.16 -8.65
N ASN A 516 -11.65 -21.99 -7.45
CA ASN A 516 -12.13 -22.64 -6.24
C ASN A 516 -11.95 -21.75 -5.01
N PRO A 517 -12.96 -20.95 -4.63
CA PRO A 517 -12.83 -20.01 -3.52
C PRO A 517 -12.50 -20.62 -2.14
N LYS A 518 -12.68 -21.94 -1.97
CA LYS A 518 -12.27 -22.64 -0.74
C LYS A 518 -10.76 -22.78 -0.62
N HIS A 519 -10.02 -22.58 -1.70
CA HIS A 519 -8.57 -22.47 -1.70
C HIS A 519 -8.20 -20.98 -1.62
N PHE A 520 -7.81 -20.56 -0.42
CA PHE A 520 -7.46 -19.18 -0.12
C PHE A 520 -6.29 -19.10 0.85
N THR A 521 -5.67 -17.93 0.96
CA THR A 521 -4.63 -17.63 1.94
C THR A 521 -5.10 -16.59 2.97
N ARG A 522 -4.53 -16.65 4.18
CA ARG A 522 -4.84 -15.77 5.33
C ARG A 522 -6.33 -15.66 5.66
N SER A 523 -6.79 -16.52 6.57
CA SER A 523 -8.16 -16.45 7.10
C SER A 523 -8.42 -15.21 7.97
N TRP A 524 -7.36 -14.54 8.44
CA TRP A 524 -7.46 -13.36 9.28
C TRP A 524 -6.57 -12.23 8.73
N PHE A 525 -7.16 -11.45 7.81
CA PHE A 525 -6.52 -10.28 7.22
C PHE A 525 -7.35 -9.02 7.47
N ALA A 526 -7.02 -8.29 8.53
CA ALA A 526 -7.86 -7.20 9.02
C ALA A 526 -7.92 -6.02 8.03
N TRP A 527 -6.85 -5.76 7.28
CA TRP A 527 -6.88 -4.73 6.24
C TRP A 527 -7.92 -5.02 5.15
N ALA A 528 -7.96 -6.25 4.60
CA ALA A 528 -8.96 -6.63 3.61
C ALA A 528 -10.39 -6.51 4.15
N ASN A 529 -10.60 -6.87 5.42
CA ASN A 529 -11.89 -6.72 6.11
C ASN A 529 -12.30 -5.25 6.26
N SER A 530 -11.40 -4.38 6.74
CA SER A 530 -11.65 -2.94 6.87
C SER A 530 -11.96 -2.30 5.52
N LEU A 531 -11.21 -2.64 4.48
CA LEU A 531 -11.40 -2.08 3.15
C LEU A 531 -12.71 -2.55 2.50
N PHE A 532 -13.12 -3.80 2.73
CA PHE A 532 -14.44 -4.29 2.30
C PHE A 532 -15.56 -3.50 2.99
N GLY A 533 -15.44 -3.31 4.30
CA GLY A 533 -16.40 -2.51 5.05
C GLY A 533 -16.46 -1.06 4.55
N GLU A 534 -15.30 -0.43 4.26
CA GLU A 534 -15.23 0.90 3.62
C GLU A 534 -16.00 0.94 2.29
N PHE A 535 -15.78 -0.07 1.44
CA PHE A 535 -16.43 -0.17 0.14
C PHE A 535 -17.95 -0.27 0.27
N ILE A 536 -18.45 -1.20 1.10
CA ILE A 536 -19.89 -1.36 1.30
C ILE A 536 -20.49 -0.11 1.93
N TRP A 537 -19.83 0.52 2.91
CA TRP A 537 -20.32 1.75 3.53
C TRP A 537 -20.38 2.92 2.53
N LYS A 538 -19.38 3.04 1.64
CA LYS A 538 -19.42 4.02 0.56
C LYS A 538 -20.60 3.78 -0.37
N ILE A 539 -20.80 2.54 -0.84
CA ILE A 539 -21.93 2.21 -1.72
C ILE A 539 -23.26 2.43 -1.01
N TYR A 540 -23.36 2.13 0.28
CA TYR A 540 -24.57 2.40 1.06
C TYR A 540 -24.93 3.89 1.07
N ARG A 541 -23.94 4.78 1.23
CA ARG A 541 -24.16 6.23 1.24
C ARG A 541 -24.46 6.81 -0.14
N GLU A 542 -23.82 6.30 -1.18
CA GLU A 542 -23.83 6.93 -2.52
C GLU A 542 -24.77 6.24 -3.51
N LYS A 543 -24.92 4.92 -3.42
CA LYS A 543 -25.63 4.08 -4.39
C LYS A 543 -26.34 2.90 -3.70
N PRO A 544 -27.24 3.14 -2.71
CA PRO A 544 -27.85 2.08 -1.90
C PRO A 544 -28.69 1.06 -2.70
N HIS A 545 -29.17 1.43 -3.90
CA HIS A 545 -29.88 0.52 -4.81
C HIS A 545 -28.99 -0.61 -5.37
N LEU A 546 -27.67 -0.55 -5.16
CA LEU A 546 -26.72 -1.59 -5.55
C LEU A 546 -26.57 -2.70 -4.50
N LEU A 547 -27.05 -2.49 -3.27
CA LEU A 547 -26.90 -3.42 -2.14
C LEU A 547 -28.14 -4.29 -1.89
N ASN A 548 -29.19 -4.11 -2.70
CA ASN A 548 -30.52 -4.70 -2.48
C ASN A 548 -30.90 -5.74 -3.52
#